data_AF-A0A5B8QTX0-F1
#
_entry.id   AF-A0A5B8QTX0-F1
#
_cell.length_a   1.000
_cell.length_b   1.000
_cell.length_c   1.000
_cell.angle_alpha   90.00
_cell.angle_beta   90.00
_cell.angle_gamma   90.00
#
_symmetry.space_group_name_H-M   'P 1'
#
loop_
_entity.id
_entity.type
_entity.pdbx_description
1 polymer ?
#
loop_
_entity_poly.entity_id
_entity_poly.type
_entity_poly.pdbx_seq_one_letter_code
_entity_poly.pdbx_strand_id
1 'polypeptide(L)'
;MQKSTQWDQEDGISPIGWVAMLICIALFIYEHFFGNGFTTMVVMLYCTFLLPSVLITRRVQEKYFLYTLNYIRAFRTFTTVMSIAFVCLWVIATYTPLIH
;
A
#
# COMPACT_ATOMS: atom_id res chain seq x y z
N MET A 1 -15.96 -1.86 36.68
CA MET A 1 -15.46 -1.43 35.36
C MET A 1 -15.47 -2.65 34.45
N GLN A 2 -16.43 -2.71 33.50
CA GLN A 2 -16.55 -3.82 32.56
C GLN A 2 -15.28 -3.90 31.70
N LYS A 3 -14.69 -5.09 31.66
CA LYS A 3 -13.48 -5.40 30.91
C LYS A 3 -13.84 -5.44 29.43
N SER A 4 -13.76 -4.31 28.72
CA SER A 4 -13.97 -4.21 27.27
C SER A 4 -12.75 -4.70 26.47
N THR A 5 -12.03 -5.70 26.97
CA THR A 5 -10.92 -6.34 26.25
C THR A 5 -11.47 -7.40 25.32
N GLN A 6 -12.32 -7.00 24.38
CA GLN A 6 -12.45 -7.73 23.13
C GLN A 6 -11.35 -7.15 22.23
N TRP A 7 -10.12 -7.61 22.46
CA TRP A 7 -9.00 -7.33 21.58
C TRP A 7 -9.30 -8.06 20.28
N ASP A 8 -9.87 -7.34 19.33
CA ASP A 8 -9.96 -7.76 17.93
C ASP A 8 -8.52 -7.91 17.43
N GLN A 9 -7.96 -9.11 17.65
CA GLN A 9 -6.71 -9.52 17.05
C GLN A 9 -6.95 -9.49 15.55
N GLU A 10 -6.56 -8.39 14.89
CA GLU A 10 -6.32 -8.41 13.45
C GLU A 10 -5.19 -9.44 13.22
N ASP A 11 -5.62 -10.69 13.01
CA ASP A 11 -4.77 -11.84 12.76
C ASP A 11 -4.14 -11.71 11.37
N GLY A 12 -2.93 -11.15 11.34
CA GLY A 12 -2.08 -11.15 10.15
C GLY A 12 -2.43 -10.11 9.10
N ILE A 13 -1.78 -10.23 7.94
CA ILE A 13 -2.06 -9.40 6.77
C ILE A 13 -3.52 -9.65 6.37
N SER A 14 -4.35 -8.61 6.42
CA SER A 14 -5.75 -8.72 6.02
C SER A 14 -5.86 -9.26 4.59
N PRO A 15 -6.95 -9.97 4.24
CA PRO A 15 -7.14 -10.46 2.87
C PRO A 15 -7.02 -9.34 1.82
N ILE A 16 -7.37 -8.10 2.20
CA ILE A 16 -7.18 -6.89 1.38
C ILE A 16 -5.69 -6.59 1.14
N GLY A 17 -4.83 -6.76 2.14
CA GLY A 17 -3.39 -6.62 2.00
C GLY A 17 -2.79 -7.66 1.04
N TRP A 18 -3.28 -8.90 1.08
CA TRP A 18 -2.89 -9.96 0.13
C TRP A 18 -3.30 -9.63 -1.31
N VAL A 19 -4.53 -9.15 -1.51
CA VAL A 19 -4.99 -8.70 -2.82
C VAL A 19 -4.14 -7.53 -3.33
N ALA A 20 -3.82 -6.57 -2.46
CA ALA A 20 -2.97 -5.43 -2.82
C ALA A 20 -1.55 -5.86 -3.24
N MET A 21 -0.98 -6.87 -2.57
CA MET A 21 0.32 -7.44 -2.95
C MET A 21 0.26 -8.18 -4.30
N LEU A 22 -0.80 -8.95 -4.55
CA LEU A 22 -1.02 -9.60 -5.85
C LEU A 22 -1.14 -8.57 -6.98
N ILE A 23 -1.81 -7.44 -6.72
CA ILE A 23 -1.91 -6.32 -7.67
C ILE A 23 -0.53 -5.69 -7.92
N CYS A 24 0.33 -5.46 -6.90
CA CYS A 24 1.71 -4.99 -7.15
C CYS A 24 2.47 -5.96 -8.05
N ILE A 25 2.36 -7.28 -7.82
CA ILE A 25 3.05 -8.28 -8.64
C ILE A 25 2.53 -8.27 -10.08
N ALA A 26 1.21 -8.21 -10.27
CA ALA A 26 0.61 -8.12 -11.60
C ALA A 26 1.06 -6.86 -12.37
N LEU A 27 1.14 -5.71 -11.68
CA LEU A 27 1.65 -4.45 -12.24
C LEU A 27 3.12 -4.55 -12.63
N PHE A 28 3.95 -5.21 -11.81
CA PHE A 28 5.35 -5.46 -12.14
C PHE A 28 5.52 -6.32 -13.38
N ILE A 29 4.71 -7.37 -13.53
CA ILE A 29 4.71 -8.22 -14.72
C ILE A 29 4.28 -7.40 -15.94
N TYR A 30 3.22 -6.60 -15.83
CA TYR A 30 2.78 -5.76 -16.93
C TYR A 30 3.86 -4.76 -17.37
N GLU A 31 4.48 -4.04 -16.43
CA GLU A 31 5.57 -3.11 -16.73
C GLU A 31 6.79 -3.80 -17.34
N HIS A 32 7.08 -5.04 -16.94
CA HIS A 32 8.20 -5.78 -17.53
C HIS A 32 8.03 -6.00 -19.05
N PHE A 33 6.79 -6.18 -19.52
CA PHE A 33 6.50 -6.44 -20.93
C PHE A 33 6.09 -5.19 -21.72
N PHE A 34 5.39 -4.23 -21.09
CA PHE A 34 4.76 -3.08 -21.76
C PHE A 34 5.14 -1.72 -21.14
N GLY A 35 6.06 -1.71 -20.18
CA GLY A 35 6.43 -0.51 -19.44
C GLY A 35 7.27 0.47 -20.24
N ASN A 36 7.10 1.75 -19.93
CA ASN A 36 7.95 2.85 -20.36
C ASN A 36 8.67 3.43 -19.12
N GLY A 37 9.81 4.12 -19.30
CA GLY A 37 10.59 4.65 -18.18
C GLY A 37 9.77 5.50 -17.19
N PHE A 38 8.76 6.23 -17.66
CA PHE A 38 7.84 6.97 -16.82
C PHE A 38 6.86 6.07 -16.03
N THR A 39 6.19 5.13 -16.70
CA THR A 39 5.23 4.22 -16.04
C THR A 39 5.92 3.32 -15.03
N THR A 40 7.17 2.92 -15.31
CA THR A 40 7.98 2.10 -14.39
C THR A 40 8.32 2.86 -13.11
N MET A 41 8.70 4.15 -13.22
CA MET A 41 8.91 5.00 -12.04
C MET A 41 7.62 5.15 -11.20
N VAL A 42 6.47 5.31 -11.84
CA VAL A 42 5.17 5.40 -11.15
C VAL A 42 4.84 4.11 -10.39
N VAL A 43 5.09 2.94 -10.97
CA VAL A 43 4.87 1.64 -10.30
C VAL A 43 5.84 1.43 -9.13
N MET A 44 7.10 1.85 -9.26
CA MET A 44 8.06 1.80 -8.15
C MET A 44 7.62 2.68 -6.97
N LEU A 45 7.14 3.90 -7.26
CA LEU A 45 6.58 4.79 -6.23
C LEU A 45 5.35 4.16 -5.58
N TYR A 46 4.44 3.59 -6.37
CA TYR A 46 3.28 2.87 -5.86
C TYR A 46 3.66 1.77 -4.87
N CYS A 47 4.59 0.88 -5.24
CA CYS A 47 4.97 -0.23 -4.35
C CYS A 47 5.75 0.27 -3.11
N THR A 48 6.47 1.40 -3.20
CA THR A 48 7.14 2.04 -2.04
C THR A 48 6.15 2.52 -0.99
N PHE A 49 4.99 3.05 -1.41
CA PHE A 49 3.93 3.45 -0.48
C PHE A 49 3.01 2.30 -0.06
N LEU A 50 2.87 1.26 -0.89
CA LEU A 50 2.02 0.10 -0.61
C LEU A 50 2.61 -0.79 0.49
N LEU A 51 3.92 -1.03 0.47
CA LEU A 51 4.61 -1.84 1.48
C LEU A 51 4.36 -1.36 2.92
N PRO A 52 4.58 -0.08 3.29
CA PRO A 52 4.24 0.40 4.62
C PRO A 52 2.73 0.42 4.88
N SER A 53 1.89 0.59 3.86
CA SER A 53 0.44 0.50 4.02
C SER A 53 -0.04 -0.91 4.42
N VAL A 54 0.60 -1.96 3.90
CA VAL A 54 0.20 -3.36 4.11
C VAL A 54 0.95 -4.01 5.27
N LEU A 55 2.26 -3.76 5.41
CA LEU A 55 3.11 -4.42 6.40
C LEU A 55 3.05 -3.78 7.79
N ILE A 56 2.70 -2.49 7.89
CA ILE A 56 2.52 -1.82 9.19
C ILE A 56 1.15 -2.21 9.77
N THR A 57 1.08 -3.46 10.23
CA THR A 57 -0.07 -4.04 10.93
C THR A 57 0.01 -3.69 12.42
N ARG A 58 -1.14 -3.63 13.10
CA ARG A 58 -1.28 -3.25 14.52
C ARG A 58 -0.34 -4.02 15.46
N ARG A 59 -0.02 -5.29 15.15
CA ARG A 59 0.98 -6.10 15.88
C ARG A 59 2.41 -5.56 15.81
N VAL A 60 2.85 -5.07 14.65
CA VAL A 60 4.17 -4.45 14.47
C VAL A 60 4.19 -3.08 15.18
N GLN A 61 3.06 -2.38 15.16
CA GLN A 61 2.90 -1.09 15.84
C GLN A 61 2.99 -1.24 17.37
N GLU A 62 2.28 -2.20 17.95
CA GLU A 62 2.29 -2.45 19.40
C GLU A 62 3.64 -3.01 19.88
N LYS A 63 4.35 -3.77 19.05
CA LYS A 63 5.64 -4.36 19.42
C LYS A 63 6.81 -3.38 19.37
N TYR A 64 6.79 -2.41 18.45
CA TYR A 64 7.94 -1.51 18.20
C TYR A 64 7.65 -0.02 18.44
N PHE A 65 6.38 0.41 18.49
CA PHE A 65 6.02 1.83 18.46
C PHE A 65 4.87 2.21 19.42
N LEU A 66 4.96 1.80 20.69
CA LEU A 66 3.97 2.10 21.73
C LEU A 66 3.62 3.61 21.87
N TYR A 67 4.60 4.50 21.70
CA TYR A 67 4.40 5.96 21.83
C TYR A 67 3.95 6.65 20.53
N THR A 68 4.00 5.96 19.39
CA THR A 68 3.78 6.55 18.05
C THR A 68 2.49 6.04 17.39
N LEU A 69 1.70 5.25 18.12
CA LEU A 69 0.52 4.53 17.62
C LEU A 69 -0.50 5.45 16.91
N ASN A 70 -0.70 6.67 17.42
CA ASN A 70 -1.61 7.66 16.81
C ASN A 70 -1.06 8.21 15.48
N TYR A 71 0.24 8.49 15.40
CA TYR A 71 0.88 8.99 14.18
C TYR A 71 0.95 7.92 13.09
N ILE A 72 1.14 6.65 13.48
CA ILE A 72 1.23 5.56 12.52
C ILE A 72 -0.12 5.29 11.85
N ARG A 73 -1.24 5.47 12.54
CA ARG A 73 -2.57 5.36 11.92
C ARG A 73 -2.78 6.42 10.82
N ALA A 74 -2.37 7.66 11.09
CA ALA A 74 -2.42 8.73 10.11
C ALA A 74 -1.47 8.44 8.93
N PHE A 75 -0.25 7.97 9.23
CA PHE A 75 0.73 7.56 8.22
C PHE A 75 0.20 6.44 7.33
N ARG A 76 -0.42 5.40 7.89
CA ARG A 76 -1.03 4.30 7.11
C ARG A 76 -2.11 4.83 6.17
N THR A 77 -2.95 5.74 6.65
CA THR A 77 -4.00 6.35 5.82
C THR A 77 -3.40 7.16 4.68
N PHE A 78 -2.36 7.95 4.98
CA PHE A 78 -1.62 8.71 3.98
C PHE A 78 -0.99 7.80 2.91
N THR A 79 -0.31 6.72 3.32
CA THR A 79 0.32 5.79 2.39
C THR A 79 -0.72 5.05 1.55
N THR A 80 -1.87 4.66 2.12
CA THR A 80 -2.97 4.07 1.35
C THR A 80 -3.51 5.05 0.29
N VAL A 81 -3.75 6.31 0.65
CA VAL A 81 -4.24 7.34 -0.28
C VAL A 81 -3.21 7.58 -1.40
N MET A 82 -1.93 7.67 -1.06
CA MET A 82 -0.86 7.84 -2.05
C MET A 82 -0.76 6.62 -2.98
N SER A 83 -0.87 5.40 -2.46
CA SER A 83 -0.91 4.19 -3.29
C SER A 83 -2.07 4.22 -4.28
N ILE A 84 -3.27 4.62 -3.86
CA ILE A 84 -4.42 4.75 -4.78
C ILE A 84 -4.16 5.81 -5.84
N ALA A 85 -3.61 6.97 -5.46
CA ALA A 85 -3.29 8.04 -6.40
C ALA A 85 -2.27 7.60 -7.46
N PHE A 86 -1.22 6.86 -7.07
CA PHE A 86 -0.24 6.34 -8.02
C PHE A 86 -0.79 5.24 -8.94
N VAL A 87 -1.74 4.41 -8.48
CA VAL A 87 -2.45 3.47 -9.36
C VAL A 87 -3.28 4.23 -10.39
N CYS A 88 -4.01 5.27 -9.97
CA CYS A 88 -4.77 6.10 -10.90
C CYS A 88 -3.87 6.80 -11.92
N LEU A 89 -2.73 7.34 -11.48
CA LEU A 89 -1.74 7.95 -12.37
C LEU A 89 -1.14 6.93 -13.34
N TRP A 90 -0.86 5.71 -12.87
CA TRP A 90 -0.40 4.63 -13.73
C TRP A 90 -1.43 4.30 -14.80
N VAL A 91 -2.70 4.11 -14.43
CA VAL A 91 -3.80 3.89 -15.40
C VAL A 91 -3.86 5.03 -16.42
N ILE A 92 -3.84 6.28 -15.98
CA ILE A 92 -3.87 7.44 -16.88
C ILE A 92 -2.65 7.44 -17.81
N ALA A 93 -1.46 7.16 -17.30
CA ALA A 93 -0.22 7.12 -18.09
C ALA A 93 -0.19 5.95 -19.09
N THR A 94 -0.84 4.82 -18.76
CA THR A 94 -0.97 3.67 -19.67
C THR A 94 -1.97 3.94 -20.79
N TYR A 95 -3.11 4.58 -20.50
CA TYR A 95 -4.17 4.83 -21.49
C TYR A 95 -4.04 6.15 -22.25
N THR A 96 -3.32 7.11 -21.69
CA THR A 96 -3.00 8.35 -22.37
C THR A 96 -1.60 8.17 -22.94
N PRO A 97 -1.44 7.97 -24.26
CA PRO A 97 -0.12 7.95 -24.88
C PRO A 97 0.44 9.37 -24.81
N LEU A 98 0.94 9.77 -23.64
CA LEU A 98 1.80 10.93 -23.52
C LEU A 98 3.14 10.53 -24.14
N ILE A 99 3.25 10.87 -25.42
CA ILE A 99 4.45 10.90 -26.27
C ILE A 99 4.62 9.62 -27.10
N HIS A 100 4.16 9.72 -28.35
CA HIS A 100 4.71 8.98 -29.48
C HIS A 100 5.95 9.71 -30.02
#